data_AF-A0A7W6NLZ2-F1
#
_entry.id   AF-A0A7W6NLZ2-F1
#
_cell.length_a   1.000
_cell.length_b   1.000
_cell.length_c   1.000
_cell.angle_alpha   90.00
_cell.angle_beta   90.00
_cell.angle_gamma   90.00
#
_symmetry.space_group_name_H-M   'P 1'
#
loop_
_entity.id
_entity.type
_entity.pdbx_description
1 polymer ?
#
loop_
_entity_poly.entity_id
_entity_poly.type
_entity_poly.pdbx_seq_one_letter_code
_entity_poly.pdbx_strand_id
1 'polypeptide(L)'
;MDNVTTVSDITIQERRSADGLDAHVPMILRDGKLYDPDLDRFFLDLPLNGVRSRHSLRAYGYDVLVWVRFLSEACGKTVWQADRHDVLAYHRVRRRAEAGQRISASSWNRAVACLDRLYRWGARERLIAEAPFSHRSVWRQGHGGRRAQIAARNEAYEPAARRADVSFVTLEDYRIFRDVGLRGHLPEGGPRPGARDRNGIRNALFADLLVTTGLRLEEASFLFASDLAVSDHQTDR
;
A
#
# COMPACT_ATOMS: atom_id res chain seq x y z
N MET A 1 23.54 -2.52 38.48
CA MET A 1 23.03 -1.22 38.00
C MET A 1 22.55 -1.48 36.60
N ASP A 2 21.29 -1.88 36.49
CA ASP A 2 20.70 -2.27 35.21
C ASP A 2 20.33 -1.00 34.46
N ASN A 3 21.16 -0.65 33.48
CA ASN A 3 20.89 0.43 32.55
C ASN A 3 19.72 -0.04 31.67
N VAL A 4 18.49 0.23 32.12
CA VAL A 4 17.30 0.17 31.28
C VAL A 4 17.51 1.23 30.19
N THR A 5 18.06 0.78 29.07
CA THR A 5 18.12 1.60 27.85
C THR A 5 16.66 1.82 27.48
N THR A 6 16.13 3.00 27.79
CA THR A 6 14.81 3.41 27.35
C THR A 6 14.81 3.34 25.83
N VAL A 7 14.19 2.29 25.27
CA VAL A 7 13.99 2.15 23.84
C VAL A 7 13.10 3.34 23.43
N SER A 8 13.68 4.33 22.75
CA SER A 8 12.90 5.45 22.21
C SER A 8 11.83 4.90 21.27
N ASP A 9 10.56 5.14 21.59
CA ASP A 9 9.44 4.61 20.81
C ASP A 9 9.14 5.55 19.64
N ILE A 10 9.62 5.18 18.46
CA ILE A 10 9.31 5.90 17.22
C ILE A 10 7.98 5.36 16.71
N THR A 11 6.91 6.16 16.65
CA THR A 11 5.56 5.71 16.26
C THR A 11 5.03 6.48 15.05
N ILE A 12 3.90 6.03 14.49
CA ILE A 12 3.19 6.72 13.41
C ILE A 12 1.82 7.18 13.90
N GLN A 13 1.49 8.42 13.56
CA GLN A 13 0.15 8.95 13.67
C GLN A 13 -0.43 9.08 12.27
N GLU A 14 -1.43 8.25 11.93
CA GLU A 14 -2.00 8.21 10.58
C GLU A 14 -2.89 9.42 10.22
N ARG A 15 -3.33 10.17 11.24
CA ARG A 15 -4.27 11.28 11.07
C ARG A 15 -3.80 12.55 11.73
N ARG A 16 -4.01 13.68 11.06
CA ARG A 16 -3.74 15.01 11.58
C ARG A 16 -5.04 15.66 12.05
N SER A 17 -4.92 16.59 13.01
CA SER A 17 -5.98 17.55 13.31
C SER A 17 -6.00 18.64 12.22
N ALA A 18 -6.41 18.26 11.03
CA ALA A 18 -6.51 19.10 9.84
C ALA A 18 -7.72 18.66 9.01
N ASP A 19 -8.18 19.51 8.10
CA ASP A 19 -9.29 19.22 7.20
C ASP A 19 -8.81 18.68 5.84
N GLY A 20 -9.73 18.07 5.10
CA GLY A 20 -9.48 17.65 3.71
C GLY A 20 -8.45 16.51 3.58
N LEU A 21 -7.56 16.63 2.60
CA LEU A 21 -6.59 15.58 2.28
C LEU A 21 -5.48 15.49 3.33
N ASP A 22 -5.11 16.60 3.94
CA ASP A 22 -4.03 16.69 4.94
C ASP A 22 -4.39 15.94 6.23
N ALA A 23 -5.68 15.78 6.52
CA ALA A 23 -6.19 14.94 7.60
C ALA A 23 -5.67 13.49 7.55
N HIS A 24 -5.28 13.01 6.36
CA HIS A 24 -4.82 11.65 6.10
C HIS A 24 -3.32 11.54 5.82
N VAL A 25 -2.57 12.64 5.94
CA VAL A 25 -1.12 12.65 5.76
C VAL A 25 -0.46 12.19 7.07
N PRO A 26 0.35 11.12 7.06
CA PRO A 26 0.91 10.58 8.28
C PRO A 26 1.99 11.48 8.90
N MET A 27 2.16 11.38 10.20
CA MET A 27 3.24 11.99 10.97
C MET A 27 4.04 10.90 11.68
N ILE A 28 5.36 11.06 11.76
CA ILE A 28 6.22 10.19 12.55
C ILE A 28 6.57 10.90 13.85
N LEU A 29 6.40 10.19 14.96
CA LEU A 29 6.65 10.70 16.29
C LEU A 29 7.79 9.91 16.93
N ARG A 30 8.56 10.54 17.82
CA ARG A 30 9.46 9.89 18.77
C ARG A 30 9.04 10.32 20.16
N ASP A 31 8.71 9.35 21.00
CA ASP A 31 8.27 9.58 22.38
C ASP A 31 7.12 10.61 22.46
N GLY A 32 6.16 10.50 21.52
CA GLY A 32 4.98 11.37 21.43
C GLY A 32 5.21 12.76 20.83
N LYS A 33 6.45 13.12 20.46
CA LYS A 33 6.79 14.40 19.80
C LYS A 33 7.15 14.18 18.34
N LEU A 34 7.07 15.22 17.51
CA LEU A 34 7.45 15.14 16.11
C LEU A 34 8.88 14.62 15.95
N TYR A 35 9.08 13.58 15.14
CA TYR A 35 10.38 12.95 14.96
C TYR A 35 11.40 13.89 14.30
N ASP A 36 11.01 14.49 13.17
CA ASP A 36 11.86 15.37 12.37
C ASP A 36 10.96 16.34 11.58
N PRO A 37 11.15 17.68 11.69
CA PRO A 37 10.32 18.65 10.99
C PRO A 37 10.39 18.56 9.46
N ASP A 38 11.55 18.24 8.90
CA ASP A 38 11.72 18.10 7.46
C ASP A 38 11.06 16.82 6.94
N LEU A 39 11.08 15.74 7.72
CA LEU A 39 10.33 14.54 7.39
C LEU A 39 8.82 14.80 7.40
N ASP A 40 8.33 15.64 8.32
CA ASP A 40 6.93 16.06 8.34
C ASP A 40 6.55 16.87 7.09
N ARG A 41 7.43 17.80 6.70
CA ARG A 41 7.29 18.60 5.48
C ARG A 41 7.26 17.71 4.24
N PHE A 42 8.11 16.69 4.16
CA PHE A 42 8.06 15.70 3.09
C PHE A 42 6.69 15.02 2.98
N PHE A 43 6.10 14.60 4.10
CA PHE A 43 4.78 13.97 4.09
C PHE A 43 3.69 14.92 3.60
N LEU A 44 3.71 16.19 4.03
CA LEU A 44 2.79 17.23 3.57
C LEU A 44 2.92 17.50 2.06
N ASP A 45 4.12 17.33 1.50
CA ASP A 45 4.37 17.50 0.07
C ASP A 45 3.93 16.29 -0.80
N LEU A 46 3.64 15.13 -0.20
CA LEU A 46 3.27 13.93 -0.96
C LEU A 46 2.01 14.11 -1.84
N PRO A 47 0.90 14.65 -1.32
CA PRO A 47 -0.29 14.97 -2.12
C PRO A 47 -0.03 15.89 -3.31
N LEU A 48 0.82 16.90 -3.12
CA LEU A 48 1.19 17.88 -4.14
C LEU A 48 2.02 17.23 -5.24
N ASN A 49 2.83 16.23 -4.88
CA ASN A 49 3.68 15.48 -5.80
C ASN A 49 3.03 14.20 -6.37
N GLY A 50 1.68 14.13 -6.33
CA GLY A 50 0.92 13.08 -7.01
C GLY A 50 0.58 11.84 -6.17
N VAL A 51 0.91 11.80 -4.87
CA VAL A 51 0.47 10.72 -3.97
C VAL A 51 -0.73 11.20 -3.16
N ARG A 52 -1.93 11.09 -3.76
CA ARG A 52 -3.17 11.62 -3.16
C ARG A 52 -4.07 10.57 -2.53
N SER A 53 -3.87 9.28 -2.82
CA SER A 53 -4.75 8.26 -2.24
C SER A 53 -4.41 8.01 -0.77
N ARG A 54 -5.45 7.96 0.08
CA ARG A 54 -5.31 7.66 1.52
C ARG A 54 -4.52 6.37 1.76
N HIS A 55 -4.80 5.34 0.96
CA HIS A 55 -4.09 4.07 1.00
C HIS A 55 -2.58 4.22 0.69
N SER A 56 -2.20 5.05 -0.28
CA SER A 56 -0.79 5.28 -0.61
C SER A 56 -0.09 6.10 0.46
N LEU A 57 -0.74 7.16 0.97
CA LEU A 57 -0.21 7.97 2.08
C LEU A 57 0.07 7.11 3.31
N ARG A 58 -0.90 6.28 3.71
CA ARG A 58 -0.76 5.33 4.82
C ARG A 58 0.39 4.34 4.56
N ALA A 59 0.44 3.72 3.38
CA ALA A 59 1.49 2.78 3.05
C ALA A 59 2.89 3.42 3.09
N TYR A 60 3.03 4.63 2.56
CA TYR A 60 4.29 5.38 2.59
C TYR A 60 4.69 5.76 4.02
N GLY A 61 3.72 6.17 4.85
CA GLY A 61 3.96 6.42 6.27
C GLY A 61 4.57 5.22 6.98
N TYR A 62 4.01 4.02 6.80
CA TYR A 62 4.56 2.80 7.38
C TYR A 62 5.90 2.38 6.79
N ASP A 63 6.08 2.51 5.47
CA ASP A 63 7.34 2.18 4.81
C ASP A 63 8.49 3.07 5.36
N VAL A 64 8.21 4.36 5.60
CA VAL A 64 9.14 5.31 6.24
C VAL A 64 9.33 5.02 7.74
N LEU A 65 8.26 4.73 8.49
CA LEU A 65 8.35 4.39 9.92
C LEU A 65 9.33 3.23 10.15
N VAL A 66 9.15 2.14 9.41
CA VAL A 66 9.98 0.93 9.55
C VAL A 66 11.43 1.24 9.19
N TRP A 67 11.66 2.07 8.17
CA TRP A 67 13.00 2.50 7.79
C TRP A 67 13.67 3.37 8.86
N VAL A 68 12.96 4.36 9.41
CA VAL A 68 13.48 5.23 10.48
C VAL A 68 13.78 4.45 11.76
N ARG A 69 12.91 3.50 12.14
CA ARG A 69 13.18 2.56 13.25
C ARG A 69 14.45 1.75 13.00
N PHE A 70 14.59 1.18 11.81
CA PHE A 70 15.78 0.43 11.43
C PHE A 70 17.05 1.30 11.54
N LEU A 71 17.04 2.52 11.01
CA LEU A 71 18.19 3.43 11.11
C LEU A 71 18.52 3.77 12.56
N SER A 72 17.50 4.05 13.38
CA SER A 72 17.68 4.40 14.79
C SER A 72 18.25 3.23 15.60
N GLU A 73 17.67 2.03 15.46
CA GLU A 73 17.96 0.88 16.32
C GLU A 73 19.18 0.09 15.84
N ALA A 74 19.32 -0.13 14.53
CA ALA A 74 20.38 -0.97 13.97
C ALA A 74 21.61 -0.18 13.52
N CYS A 75 21.43 1.09 13.14
CA CYS A 75 22.52 1.92 12.58
C CYS A 75 22.92 3.10 13.49
N GLY A 76 22.10 3.47 14.48
CA GLY A 76 22.32 4.67 15.30
C GLY A 76 22.27 5.98 14.50
N LYS A 77 21.54 5.99 13.37
CA LYS A 77 21.48 7.11 12.40
C LYS A 77 20.10 7.75 12.35
N THR A 78 20.06 9.05 12.03
CA THR A 78 18.82 9.72 11.64
C THR A 78 18.47 9.42 10.19
N VAL A 79 17.25 9.75 9.78
CA VAL A 79 16.79 9.54 8.39
C VAL A 79 17.70 10.23 7.37
N TRP A 80 18.27 11.41 7.67
CA TRP A 80 19.12 12.19 6.77
C TRP A 80 20.60 11.76 6.77
N GLN A 81 21.01 10.88 7.68
CA GLN A 81 22.37 10.33 7.76
C GLN A 81 22.53 9.00 7.01
N ALA A 82 21.45 8.50 6.41
CA ALA A 82 21.47 7.20 5.76
C ALA A 82 22.35 7.21 4.49
N ASP A 83 23.08 6.12 4.30
CA ASP A 83 23.92 5.89 3.15
C ASP A 83 23.55 4.59 2.41
N ARG A 84 24.28 4.31 1.33
CA ARG A 84 24.05 3.13 0.48
C ARG A 84 24.24 1.81 1.24
N HIS A 85 25.12 1.74 2.25
CA HIS A 85 25.34 0.53 3.05
C HIS A 85 24.14 0.26 3.95
N ASP A 86 23.49 1.29 4.48
CA ASP A 86 22.27 1.15 5.29
C ASP A 86 21.12 0.56 4.46
N VAL A 87 20.95 1.01 3.20
CA VAL A 87 19.95 0.45 2.27
C VAL A 87 20.20 -1.04 2.01
N LEU A 88 21.46 -1.43 1.81
CA LEU A 88 21.84 -2.84 1.62
C LEU A 88 21.63 -3.67 2.90
N ALA A 89 21.92 -3.11 4.07
CA ALA A 89 21.67 -3.75 5.36
C ALA A 89 20.17 -3.97 5.58
N TYR A 90 19.36 -2.95 5.32
CA TYR A 90 17.91 -3.04 5.39
C TYR A 90 17.32 -4.04 4.40
N HIS A 91 17.85 -4.10 3.17
CA HIS A 91 17.47 -5.15 2.22
C HIS A 91 17.72 -6.54 2.80
N ARG A 92 18.91 -6.79 3.38
CA ARG A 92 19.22 -8.09 3.99
C ARG A 92 18.22 -8.45 5.09
N VAL A 93 17.90 -7.52 5.98
CA VAL A 93 16.92 -7.75 7.06
C VAL A 93 15.53 -8.02 6.50
N ARG A 94 15.03 -7.23 5.54
CA ARG A 94 13.65 -7.33 5.05
C ARG A 94 13.43 -8.46 4.04
N ARG A 95 14.46 -8.84 3.29
CA ARG A 95 14.36 -9.79 2.16
C ARG A 95 15.09 -11.11 2.37
N ARG A 96 16.05 -11.19 3.30
CA ARG A 96 16.78 -12.44 3.59
C ARG A 96 16.44 -13.06 4.95
N ALA A 97 15.58 -12.43 5.76
CA ALA A 97 15.02 -13.07 6.95
C ALA A 97 14.22 -14.34 6.62
N GLU A 98 13.86 -15.10 7.65
CA GLU A 98 13.05 -16.32 7.55
C GLU A 98 11.68 -16.05 6.89
N ALA A 99 11.05 -17.09 6.34
CA ALA A 99 9.87 -16.98 5.48
C ALA A 99 8.67 -16.25 6.15
N GLY A 100 8.58 -16.22 7.49
CA GLY A 100 7.55 -15.49 8.23
C GLY A 100 7.85 -14.01 8.50
N GLN A 101 9.11 -13.58 8.42
CA GLN A 101 9.55 -12.20 8.69
C GLN A 101 9.88 -11.44 7.39
N ARG A 102 10.08 -12.17 6.30
CA ARG A 102 10.43 -11.67 4.98
C ARG A 102 9.23 -11.02 4.29
N ILE A 103 9.40 -9.78 3.83
CA ILE A 103 8.37 -9.14 2.99
C ILE A 103 8.44 -9.60 1.55
N SER A 104 7.34 -9.53 0.81
CA SER A 104 7.32 -9.79 -0.63
C SER A 104 8.16 -8.80 -1.43
N ALA A 105 8.54 -9.18 -2.66
CA ALA A 105 9.23 -8.28 -3.58
C ALA A 105 8.39 -7.04 -3.95
N SER A 106 7.06 -7.17 -4.00
CA SER A 106 6.15 -6.04 -4.25
C SER A 106 6.14 -5.03 -3.11
N SER A 107 6.07 -5.50 -1.86
CA SER A 107 6.17 -4.65 -0.66
C SER A 107 7.53 -3.96 -0.58
N TRP A 108 8.61 -4.68 -0.89
CA TRP A 108 9.94 -4.09 -0.98
C TRP A 108 10.04 -3.00 -2.03
N ASN A 109 9.56 -3.26 -3.25
CA ASN A 109 9.60 -2.27 -4.33
C ASN A 109 8.76 -1.02 -4.03
N ARG A 110 7.65 -1.16 -3.29
CA ARG A 110 6.89 -0.01 -2.80
C ARG A 110 7.69 0.81 -1.79
N ALA A 111 8.33 0.15 -0.82
CA ALA A 111 9.20 0.83 0.14
C ALA A 111 10.36 1.55 -0.56
N VAL A 112 11.05 0.90 -1.52
CA VAL A 112 12.09 1.54 -2.34
C VAL A 112 11.54 2.74 -3.11
N ALA A 113 10.35 2.64 -3.70
CA ALA A 113 9.72 3.77 -4.41
C ALA A 113 9.49 4.98 -3.47
N CYS A 114 9.02 4.71 -2.27
CA CYS A 114 8.77 5.72 -1.23
C CYS A 114 10.08 6.37 -0.77
N LEU A 115 11.08 5.56 -0.40
CA LEU A 115 12.37 6.04 0.09
C LEU A 115 13.16 6.77 -1.00
N ASP A 116 13.14 6.28 -2.24
CA ASP A 116 13.76 6.96 -3.38
C ASP A 116 13.17 8.36 -3.58
N ARG A 117 11.85 8.50 -3.39
CA ARG A 117 11.17 9.79 -3.42
C ARG A 117 11.55 10.67 -2.22
N LEU A 118 11.61 10.13 -1.01
CA LEU A 118 12.04 10.84 0.21
C LEU A 118 13.44 11.43 0.04
N TYR A 119 14.41 10.63 -0.36
CA TYR A 119 15.79 11.09 -0.45
C TYR A 119 16.04 12.03 -1.64
N ARG A 120 15.35 11.84 -2.77
CA ARG A 120 15.37 12.84 -3.85
C ARG A 120 14.73 14.16 -3.41
N TRP A 121 13.67 14.11 -2.60
CA TRP A 121 13.10 15.32 -2.00
C TRP A 121 14.12 15.98 -1.07
N GLY A 122 14.73 15.24 -0.15
CA GLY A 122 15.74 15.78 0.77
C GLY A 122 16.97 16.37 0.08
N ALA A 123 17.43 15.77 -1.02
CA ALA A 123 18.51 16.32 -1.83
C ALA A 123 18.13 17.65 -2.52
N ARG A 124 16.90 17.77 -3.04
CA ARG A 124 16.40 19.03 -3.61
C ARG A 124 16.27 20.12 -2.55
N GLU A 125 15.86 19.75 -1.34
CA GLU A 125 15.77 20.64 -0.17
C GLU A 125 17.13 20.91 0.49
N ARG A 126 18.23 20.36 -0.06
CA ARG A 126 19.61 20.51 0.44
C ARG A 126 19.84 20.00 1.87
N LEU A 127 19.01 19.07 2.33
CA LEU A 127 19.18 18.38 3.63
C LEU A 127 20.32 17.35 3.57
N ILE A 128 20.55 16.80 2.38
CA ILE A 128 21.61 15.85 2.09
C ILE A 128 22.30 16.23 0.77
N ALA A 129 23.56 15.87 0.62
CA ALA A 129 24.30 16.10 -0.62
C ALA A 129 23.90 15.11 -1.72
N GLU A 130 23.68 13.84 -1.36
CA GLU A 130 23.37 12.76 -2.29
C GLU A 130 22.38 11.77 -1.67
N ALA A 131 21.50 11.19 -2.49
CA ALA A 131 20.56 10.17 -2.06
C ALA A 131 21.26 8.80 -1.86
N PRO A 132 20.84 7.96 -0.89
CA PRO A 132 21.46 6.66 -0.61
C PRO A 132 21.09 5.56 -1.64
N PHE A 133 20.60 5.95 -2.83
CA PHE A 133 20.19 5.05 -3.89
C PHE A 133 20.99 5.29 -5.16
N SER A 134 21.45 4.20 -5.78
CA SER A 134 22.06 4.22 -7.10
C SER A 134 21.00 4.03 -8.18
N HIS A 135 21.16 4.71 -9.31
CA HIS A 135 20.28 4.58 -10.46
C HIS A 135 21.07 4.16 -11.69
N ARG A 136 20.49 3.25 -12.46
CA ARG A 136 21.00 2.90 -13.80
C ARG A 136 20.08 3.43 -14.88
N SER A 137 20.68 3.89 -15.96
CA SER A 137 20.00 4.27 -17.18
C SER A 137 19.39 3.03 -17.84
N VAL A 138 18.07 3.02 -17.99
CA VAL A 138 17.37 1.96 -18.72
C VAL A 138 16.66 2.55 -19.93
N TRP A 139 16.91 1.96 -21.09
CA TRP A 139 16.17 2.27 -22.31
C TRP A 139 14.76 1.71 -22.21
N ARG A 140 13.74 2.57 -22.38
CA ARG A 140 12.36 2.11 -22.50
C ARG A 140 11.94 2.24 -23.96
N GLN A 141 11.30 1.21 -24.51
CA GLN A 141 10.77 1.32 -25.87
C GLN A 141 9.61 2.31 -25.85
N GLY A 142 9.65 3.30 -26.75
CA GLY A 142 8.55 4.23 -26.93
C GLY A 142 7.42 3.58 -27.71
N HIS A 143 6.22 4.13 -27.57
CA HIS A 143 5.14 3.81 -28.49
C HIS A 143 5.52 4.28 -29.90
N GLY A 144 5.39 3.40 -30.91
CA GLY A 144 5.68 3.74 -32.32
C GLY A 144 7.15 3.61 -32.77
N GLY A 145 7.96 2.75 -32.14
CA GLY A 145 9.30 2.38 -32.67
C GLY A 145 10.41 3.44 -32.50
N ARG A 146 10.10 4.61 -31.95
CA ARG A 146 11.12 5.56 -31.48
C ARG A 146 11.78 5.01 -30.20
N ARG A 147 13.11 4.94 -30.18
CA ARG A 147 13.88 4.71 -28.94
C ARG A 147 13.44 5.77 -27.93
N ALA A 148 12.76 5.37 -26.86
CA ALA A 148 12.28 6.32 -25.86
C ALA A 148 13.21 6.38 -24.65
N GLN A 149 13.21 7.60 -24.11
CA GLN A 149 13.61 8.05 -22.79
C GLN A 149 14.42 7.08 -21.93
N ILE A 150 15.64 7.51 -21.60
CA ILE A 150 16.43 6.94 -20.51
C ILE A 150 15.63 7.15 -19.21
N ALA A 151 15.06 6.08 -18.67
CA ALA A 151 14.48 6.11 -17.34
C ALA A 151 15.56 5.70 -16.34
N ALA A 152 15.87 6.58 -15.39
CA ALA A 152 16.72 6.25 -14.26
C ALA A 152 15.98 5.25 -13.36
N ARG A 153 16.36 3.97 -13.43
CA ARG A 153 15.78 2.92 -12.57
C ARG A 153 16.65 2.76 -11.34
N ASN A 154 16.05 2.92 -10.16
CA ASN A 154 16.71 2.65 -8.89
C ASN A 154 17.11 1.16 -8.84
N GLU A 155 18.38 0.91 -8.56
CA GLU A 155 18.98 -0.43 -8.58
C GLU A 155 18.48 -1.33 -7.46
N ALA A 156 17.93 -0.77 -6.38
CA ALA A 156 17.34 -1.53 -5.29
C ALA A 156 16.02 -2.22 -5.67
N TYR A 157 15.41 -1.93 -6.83
CA TYR A 157 14.18 -2.59 -7.28
C TYR A 157 14.40 -4.07 -7.65
N GLU A 158 13.60 -4.96 -7.07
CA GLU A 158 13.57 -6.38 -7.42
C GLU A 158 12.69 -6.66 -8.66
N PRO A 159 13.19 -7.39 -9.68
CA PRO A 159 12.41 -7.74 -10.87
C PRO A 159 11.22 -8.66 -10.60
N ALA A 160 11.33 -9.50 -9.57
CA ALA A 160 10.41 -10.62 -9.29
C ALA A 160 9.00 -10.18 -8.83
N ALA A 161 8.78 -8.90 -8.52
CA ALA A 161 7.46 -8.39 -8.13
C ALA A 161 6.40 -8.45 -9.25
N ARG A 162 6.77 -8.78 -10.49
CA ARG A 162 5.91 -8.65 -11.67
C ARG A 162 5.01 -9.84 -11.98
N ARG A 163 5.17 -10.98 -11.32
CA ARG A 163 4.26 -12.13 -11.49
C ARG A 163 3.50 -12.34 -10.18
N ALA A 164 2.36 -11.68 -10.06
CA ALA A 164 1.31 -12.26 -9.23
C ALA A 164 0.92 -13.57 -9.90
N ASP A 165 0.94 -14.67 -9.16
CA ASP A 165 0.36 -15.92 -9.60
C ASP A 165 -1.17 -15.75 -9.54
N VAL A 166 -1.72 -15.14 -10.59
CA VAL A 166 -3.14 -14.83 -10.65
C VAL A 166 -3.87 -16.11 -11.06
N SER A 167 -4.46 -16.78 -10.07
CA SER A 167 -5.43 -17.83 -10.32
C SER A 167 -6.78 -17.21 -10.65
N PHE A 168 -7.35 -17.56 -11.80
CA PHE A 168 -8.67 -17.12 -12.22
C PHE A 168 -9.72 -18.08 -11.67
N VAL A 169 -10.80 -17.52 -11.11
CA VAL A 169 -11.97 -18.29 -10.65
C VAL A 169 -12.95 -18.40 -11.81
N THR A 170 -13.42 -19.61 -12.10
CA THR A 170 -14.44 -19.81 -13.13
C THR A 170 -15.81 -19.32 -12.64
N LEU A 171 -16.73 -19.03 -13.57
CA LEU A 171 -18.10 -18.66 -13.17
C LEU A 171 -18.81 -19.79 -12.42
N GLU A 172 -18.46 -21.05 -12.71
CA GLU A 172 -18.97 -22.22 -12.01
C GLU A 172 -18.48 -22.28 -10.56
N ASP A 173 -17.17 -22.15 -10.35
CA ASP A 173 -16.58 -22.10 -9.00
C ASP A 173 -17.14 -20.92 -8.19
N TYR A 174 -17.35 -19.77 -8.84
CA TYR A 174 -17.99 -18.62 -8.23
C TYR A 174 -19.42 -18.93 -7.77
N ARG A 175 -20.23 -19.61 -8.59
CA ARG A 175 -21.61 -19.98 -8.21
C ARG A 175 -21.62 -20.89 -6.99
N ILE A 176 -20.70 -21.86 -6.94
CA ILE A 176 -20.52 -22.74 -5.77
C ILE A 176 -20.16 -21.89 -4.54
N PHE A 177 -19.18 -20.99 -4.65
CA PHE A 177 -18.80 -20.09 -3.56
C PHE A 177 -19.96 -19.20 -3.09
N ARG A 178 -20.74 -18.64 -4.02
CA ARG A 178 -21.90 -17.80 -3.71
C ARG A 178 -22.96 -18.59 -2.94
N ASP A 179 -23.36 -19.74 -3.45
CA ASP A 179 -24.48 -20.49 -2.89
C ASP A 179 -24.08 -21.23 -1.60
N VAL A 180 -22.93 -21.89 -1.56
CA VAL A 180 -22.46 -22.63 -0.38
C VAL A 180 -21.77 -21.75 0.65
N GLY A 181 -20.96 -20.78 0.20
CA GLY A 181 -20.14 -19.92 1.05
C GLY A 181 -20.88 -18.69 1.56
N LEU A 182 -21.58 -17.96 0.69
CA LEU A 182 -22.25 -16.70 1.07
C LEU A 182 -23.68 -16.90 1.55
N ARG A 183 -24.46 -17.78 0.90
CA ARG A 183 -25.87 -18.07 1.25
C ARG A 183 -26.05 -19.24 2.22
N GLY A 184 -24.95 -19.90 2.59
CA GLY A 184 -24.98 -21.02 3.52
C GLY A 184 -25.80 -22.22 3.03
N HIS A 185 -25.89 -22.44 1.72
CA HIS A 185 -26.56 -23.63 1.18
C HIS A 185 -25.67 -24.89 1.29
N LEU A 186 -26.27 -26.06 1.11
CA LEU A 186 -25.54 -27.30 0.81
C LEU A 186 -25.10 -27.31 -0.66
N PRO A 187 -24.06 -28.09 -1.03
CA PRO A 187 -23.65 -28.26 -2.43
C PRO A 187 -24.79 -28.76 -3.33
N GLU A 188 -25.64 -29.64 -2.80
CA GLU A 188 -26.82 -30.20 -3.48
C GLU A 188 -28.02 -29.22 -3.51
N GLY A 189 -27.85 -28.01 -2.95
CA GLY A 189 -28.91 -27.01 -2.79
C GLY A 189 -29.64 -27.09 -1.45
N GLY A 190 -30.49 -26.09 -1.21
CA GLY A 190 -31.22 -25.92 0.05
C GLY A 190 -30.36 -25.37 1.19
N PRO A 191 -30.99 -24.79 2.23
CA PRO A 191 -30.28 -24.18 3.35
C PRO A 191 -29.56 -25.26 4.20
N ARG A 192 -28.30 -25.00 4.56
CA ARG A 192 -27.56 -25.90 5.47
C ARG A 192 -28.18 -25.82 6.87
N PRO A 193 -28.45 -26.96 7.53
CA PRO A 193 -28.94 -26.96 8.91
C PRO A 193 -28.01 -26.16 9.84
N GLY A 194 -28.57 -25.23 10.61
CA GLY A 194 -27.81 -24.38 11.52
C GLY A 194 -27.08 -23.20 10.86
N ALA A 195 -27.17 -23.03 9.53
CA ALA A 195 -26.68 -21.82 8.89
C ALA A 195 -27.53 -20.63 9.35
N ARG A 196 -26.90 -19.72 10.11
CA ARG A 196 -27.45 -18.41 10.44
C ARG A 196 -26.61 -17.38 9.71
N ASP A 197 -26.94 -17.14 8.44
CA ASP A 197 -26.48 -15.92 7.79
C ASP A 197 -27.52 -14.82 8.05
N ARG A 198 -27.09 -13.73 8.68
CA ARG A 198 -27.94 -12.53 8.80
C ARG A 198 -27.93 -11.72 7.51
N ASN A 199 -26.83 -11.83 6.76
CA ASN A 199 -26.47 -10.97 5.65
C ASN A 199 -26.12 -11.74 4.37
N GLY A 200 -26.39 -13.05 4.27
CA GLY A 200 -25.93 -13.87 3.15
C GLY A 200 -26.58 -13.51 1.84
N ILE A 201 -27.88 -13.17 1.83
CA ILE A 201 -28.53 -12.60 0.64
C ILE A 201 -27.85 -11.30 0.21
N ARG A 202 -27.58 -10.38 1.16
CA ARG A 202 -26.90 -9.11 0.88
C ARG A 202 -25.49 -9.34 0.32
N ASN A 203 -24.73 -10.25 0.95
CA ASN A 203 -23.36 -10.55 0.55
C ASN A 203 -23.32 -11.24 -0.82
N ALA A 204 -24.26 -12.16 -1.10
CA ALA A 204 -24.40 -12.82 -2.39
C ALA A 204 -24.78 -11.84 -3.49
N LEU A 205 -25.74 -10.93 -3.24
CA LEU A 205 -26.11 -9.88 -4.19
C LEU A 205 -24.93 -8.94 -4.48
N PHE A 206 -24.18 -8.55 -3.44
CA PHE A 206 -23.00 -7.72 -3.61
C PHE A 206 -21.89 -8.43 -4.39
N ALA A 207 -21.69 -9.73 -4.15
CA ALA A 207 -20.75 -10.54 -4.94
C ALA A 207 -21.21 -10.67 -6.41
N ASP A 208 -22.50 -10.89 -6.66
CA ASP A 208 -23.06 -10.96 -8.01
C ASP A 208 -22.86 -9.64 -8.76
N LEU A 209 -23.07 -8.49 -8.08
CA LEU A 209 -22.77 -7.17 -8.62
C LEU A 209 -21.29 -7.06 -9.03
N LEU A 210 -20.35 -7.44 -8.17
CA LEU A 210 -18.91 -7.35 -8.45
C LEU A 210 -18.51 -8.23 -9.65
N VAL A 211 -18.99 -9.47 -9.70
CA VAL A 211 -18.64 -10.42 -10.77
C VAL A 211 -19.24 -10.02 -12.12
N THR A 212 -20.45 -9.47 -12.14
CA THR A 212 -21.14 -9.10 -13.38
C THR A 212 -20.71 -7.75 -13.94
N THR A 213 -20.36 -6.80 -13.09
CA THR A 213 -19.95 -5.44 -13.50
C THR A 213 -18.45 -5.25 -13.63
N GLY A 214 -17.66 -6.09 -12.94
CA GLY A 214 -16.21 -5.93 -12.85
C GLY A 214 -15.75 -4.73 -12.01
N LEU A 215 -16.65 -4.09 -11.26
CA LEU A 215 -16.31 -3.00 -10.35
C LEU A 215 -15.34 -3.47 -9.26
N ARG A 216 -14.44 -2.59 -8.83
CA ARG A 216 -13.60 -2.86 -7.66
C ARG A 216 -14.45 -2.84 -6.39
N LEU A 217 -13.99 -3.56 -5.37
CA LEU A 217 -14.67 -3.64 -4.07
C LEU A 217 -14.97 -2.25 -3.49
N GLU A 218 -14.00 -1.33 -3.57
CA GLU A 218 -14.18 0.06 -3.12
C GLU A 218 -15.25 0.77 -3.95
N GLU A 219 -15.18 0.70 -5.28
CA GLU A 219 -16.13 1.37 -6.18
C GLU A 219 -17.57 0.91 -5.92
N ALA A 220 -17.80 -0.41 -5.84
CA ALA A 220 -19.13 -0.96 -5.55
C ALA A 220 -19.63 -0.58 -4.15
N SER A 221 -18.74 -0.40 -3.17
CA SER A 221 -19.11 0.00 -1.81
C SER A 221 -19.57 1.46 -1.69
N PHE A 222 -19.29 2.28 -2.72
CA PHE A 222 -19.70 3.69 -2.79
C PHE A 222 -20.90 3.93 -3.70
N LEU A 223 -21.58 2.88 -4.17
CA LEU A 223 -22.81 3.04 -4.96
C LEU A 223 -23.96 3.56 -4.10
N PHE A 224 -24.61 4.60 -4.58
CA PHE A 224 -25.85 5.12 -4.04
C PHE A 224 -27.06 4.55 -4.79
N ALA A 225 -28.23 4.60 -4.17
CA ALA A 225 -29.47 4.18 -4.83
C ALA A 225 -29.76 4.98 -6.11
N SER A 226 -29.30 6.24 -6.19
CA SER A 226 -29.39 7.09 -7.38
C SER A 226 -28.50 6.64 -8.53
N ASP A 227 -27.45 5.86 -8.26
CA ASP A 227 -26.54 5.35 -9.28
C ASP A 227 -27.11 4.11 -9.99
N LEU A 228 -28.14 3.50 -9.41
CA LEU A 228 -28.84 2.37 -9.97
C LEU A 228 -29.96 2.88 -10.87
N ALA A 229 -29.95 2.45 -12.14
CA ALA A 229 -31.09 2.69 -13.02
C ALA A 229 -32.31 1.97 -12.44
N VAL A 230 -33.24 2.71 -11.85
CA VAL A 230 -34.56 2.18 -11.53
C VAL A 230 -35.26 1.99 -12.86
N SER A 231 -35.31 0.76 -13.33
CA SER A 231 -36.24 0.41 -14.40
C SER A 231 -37.63 0.45 -13.78
N ASP A 232 -38.32 1.58 -13.91
CA ASP A 232 -39.76 1.61 -13.72
C ASP A 232 -40.36 0.66 -14.74
N HIS A 233 -40.60 -0.59 -14.34
CA HIS A 233 -41.52 -1.44 -15.06
C HIS A 233 -42.91 -0.84 -14.88
N GLN A 234 -43.23 0.17 -15.71
CA GLN A 234 -44.60 0.52 -16.03
C GLN A 234 -45.26 -0.78 -16.49
N THR A 235 -46.04 -1.34 -15.58
CA THR A 235 -46.91 -2.46 -15.88
C THR A 235 -48.11 -1.83 -16.56
N ASP A 236 -48.02 -1.64 -17.88
CA ASP A 236 -49.18 -1.32 -18.69
C ASP A 236 -50.16 -2.51 -18.60
N ARG A 237 -51.24 -2.29 -17.86
CA ARG A 237 -52.50 -3.02 -17.97
C ARG A 237 -53.66 -2.05 -17.82
#